data_AF-A0A954N3W5-F1
#
_entry.id   AF-A0A954N3W5-F1
#
_cell.length_a   1.000
_cell.length_b   1.000
_cell.length_c   1.000
_cell.angle_alpha   90.00
_cell.angle_beta   90.00
_cell.angle_gamma   90.00
#
_symmetry.space_group_name_H-M   'P 1'
#
loop_
_entity.id
_entity.type
_entity.pdbx_description
1 polymer ?
#
loop_
_entity_poly.entity_id
_entity_poly.type
_entity_poly.pdbx_seq_one_letter_code
_entity_poly.pdbx_strand_id
1 'polypeptide(L)'
;MTAVEKFFRYYTLEGSPIPALVVLTAVGVCVGMLVARWVSRLMREPGTKRRDVAVLAIVMPLTYGVVFMGIAHWRCQEIVEGGSLAWYPARIFSHLVLITLMIAATGTDLKDYEIPDWITVPGMIFGVAMATLCGNIQILPLWVDWNVPTAMHFGPYIPEWIKQHSHYHGVSWSLAGLLAGGGITWVVRWLAKVTSGQESMGDGDVTLMAMIGSFLGWQPILFAFVFAPVWGLLGAIVSLMVVGRSYVPYGPYLCAGAFTAMMTWRWLWPPVRLIFGHPPTLGLLLGGIFVGMVVLLGLMRVYRAIPVKK
;
A
#
# COMPACT_ATOMS: atom_id res chain seq x y z
N MET A 1 29.44 5.71 -4.63
CA MET A 1 28.33 6.41 -3.96
C MET A 1 28.10 7.74 -4.65
N THR A 2 26.96 7.91 -5.31
CA THR A 2 26.60 9.12 -6.09
C THR A 2 26.32 10.31 -5.16
N ALA A 3 26.35 11.54 -5.68
CA ALA A 3 26.05 12.75 -4.89
C ALA A 3 24.65 12.72 -4.27
N VAL A 4 23.68 12.12 -4.98
CA VAL A 4 22.30 11.92 -4.52
C VAL A 4 22.23 10.92 -3.36
N GLU A 5 22.98 9.82 -3.43
CA GLU A 5 23.08 8.84 -2.33
C GLU A 5 23.70 9.45 -1.08
N LYS A 6 24.79 10.23 -1.23
CA LYS A 6 25.42 10.96 -0.12
C LYS A 6 24.45 11.95 0.53
N PHE A 7 23.73 12.72 -0.29
CA PHE A 7 22.72 13.66 0.17
C PHE A 7 21.61 12.95 0.96
N PHE A 8 21.01 11.91 0.39
CA PHE A 8 19.94 11.18 1.09
C PHE A 8 20.45 10.55 2.38
N ARG A 9 21.59 9.86 2.38
CA ARG A 9 22.14 9.19 3.55
C ARG A 9 22.46 10.17 4.68
N TYR A 10 23.08 11.31 4.35
CA TYR A 10 23.37 12.35 5.32
C TYR A 10 22.10 12.95 5.92
N TYR A 11 21.06 13.21 5.13
CA TYR A 11 19.83 13.84 5.65
C TYR A 11 18.76 12.90 6.21
N THR A 12 18.86 11.59 5.96
CA THR A 12 17.89 10.59 6.47
C THR A 12 18.45 9.67 7.54
N LEU A 13 19.75 9.38 7.55
CA LEU A 13 20.34 8.35 8.42
C LEU A 13 21.44 8.86 9.35
N GLU A 14 22.18 9.90 8.99
CA GLU A 14 23.41 10.31 9.70
C GLU A 14 23.41 11.75 10.25
N GLY A 15 22.55 12.65 9.74
CA GLY A 15 22.54 14.09 10.04
C GLY A 15 21.18 14.62 10.53
N SER A 16 21.04 15.95 10.63
CA SER A 16 19.79 16.56 11.13
C SER A 16 18.66 16.40 10.10
N PRO A 17 17.48 15.90 10.51
CA PRO A 17 16.37 15.60 9.58
C PRO A 17 15.66 16.86 9.05
N ILE A 18 15.90 18.03 9.68
CA ILE A 18 15.13 19.26 9.45
C ILE A 18 15.22 19.75 7.99
N PRO A 19 16.38 19.83 7.33
CA PRO A 19 16.46 20.37 5.97
C PRO A 19 15.74 19.49 4.94
N ALA A 20 15.84 18.16 5.05
CA ALA A 20 15.14 17.25 4.17
C ALA A 20 13.64 17.19 4.43
N LEU A 21 13.20 17.33 5.69
CA LEU A 21 11.78 17.51 6.02
C LEU A 21 11.22 18.75 5.32
N VAL A 22 11.92 19.88 5.36
CA VAL A 22 11.49 21.13 4.70
C VAL A 22 11.39 20.95 3.17
N VAL A 23 12.42 20.37 2.55
CA VAL A 23 12.42 20.11 1.09
C VAL A 23 11.28 19.17 0.69
N LEU A 24 11.08 18.07 1.41
CA LEU A 24 10.02 17.10 1.10
C LEU A 24 8.64 17.65 1.37
N THR A 25 8.47 18.50 2.38
CA THR A 25 7.21 19.21 2.63
C THR A 25 6.91 20.17 1.49
N ALA A 26 7.90 20.94 1.02
CA ALA A 26 7.75 21.85 -0.12
C ALA A 26 7.42 21.09 -1.42
N VAL A 27 8.14 20.00 -1.69
CA VAL A 27 7.84 19.10 -2.82
C VAL A 27 6.43 18.51 -2.68
N GLY A 28 6.04 18.07 -1.49
CA GLY A 28 4.71 17.54 -1.19
C GLY A 28 3.60 18.56 -1.44
N VAL A 29 3.81 19.84 -1.13
CA VAL A 29 2.87 20.92 -1.46
C VAL A 29 2.74 21.08 -2.97
N CYS A 30 3.86 21.15 -3.70
CA CYS A 30 3.87 21.26 -5.16
C CYS A 30 3.18 20.08 -5.84
N VAL A 31 3.54 18.85 -5.46
CA VAL A 31 2.93 17.62 -5.94
C VAL A 31 1.45 17.57 -5.58
N GLY A 32 1.09 17.91 -4.35
CA GLY A 32 -0.29 17.98 -3.89
C GLY A 32 -1.14 18.93 -4.72
N MET A 33 -0.64 20.12 -5.07
CA MET A 33 -1.34 21.05 -5.94
C MET A 33 -1.53 20.49 -7.37
N LEU A 34 -0.52 19.85 -7.94
CA LEU A 34 -0.59 19.24 -9.28
C LEU A 34 -1.58 18.08 -9.31
N VAL A 35 -1.46 17.16 -8.34
CA VAL A 35 -2.34 16.00 -8.18
C VAL A 35 -3.77 16.46 -7.96
N ALA A 36 -4.00 17.48 -7.14
CA ALA A 36 -5.34 17.95 -6.92
C ALA A 36 -5.97 18.63 -8.15
N ARG A 37 -5.16 19.33 -8.95
CA ARG A 37 -5.60 19.84 -10.26
C ARG A 37 -5.91 18.71 -11.24
N TRP A 38 -5.16 17.61 -11.18
CA TRP A 38 -5.41 16.43 -12.00
C TRP A 38 -6.66 15.67 -11.55
N VAL A 39 -6.78 15.35 -10.26
CA VAL A 39 -7.93 14.68 -9.64
C VAL A 39 -9.22 15.49 -9.82
N SER A 40 -9.18 16.81 -9.69
CA SER A 40 -10.36 17.66 -9.95
C SER A 40 -10.82 17.69 -11.42
N ARG A 41 -10.00 17.23 -12.37
CA ARG A 41 -10.42 16.99 -13.76
C ARG A 41 -11.08 15.63 -13.94
N LEU A 42 -10.79 14.67 -13.08
CA LEU A 42 -11.38 13.32 -13.10
C LEU A 42 -12.75 13.28 -12.41
N MET A 43 -13.00 14.20 -11.47
CA MET A 43 -14.26 14.27 -10.70
C MET A 43 -15.42 14.79 -11.53
N ARG A 44 -16.60 14.15 -11.38
CA ARG A 44 -17.81 14.50 -12.15
C ARG A 44 -18.51 15.76 -11.65
N GLU A 45 -18.56 16.01 -10.34
CA GLU A 45 -19.26 17.18 -9.79
C GLU A 45 -18.38 18.45 -9.78
N PRO A 46 -18.76 19.53 -10.49
CA PRO A 46 -17.93 20.71 -10.62
C PRO A 46 -17.92 21.65 -9.39
N GLY A 47 -18.84 21.47 -8.44
CA GLY A 47 -19.13 22.44 -7.38
C GLY A 47 -18.10 22.57 -6.25
N THR A 48 -17.21 21.58 -6.04
CA THR A 48 -16.31 21.53 -4.86
C THR A 48 -14.82 21.63 -5.20
N LYS A 49 -14.47 21.85 -6.48
CA LYS A 49 -13.08 21.78 -7.00
C LYS A 49 -12.07 22.57 -6.17
N ARG A 50 -12.43 23.77 -5.67
CA ARG A 50 -11.50 24.60 -4.87
C ARG A 50 -11.25 24.05 -3.47
N ARG A 51 -12.27 23.54 -2.79
CA ARG A 51 -12.14 22.90 -1.46
C ARG A 51 -11.31 21.64 -1.57
N ASP A 52 -11.54 20.87 -2.61
CA ASP A 52 -10.89 19.59 -2.85
C ASP A 52 -9.41 19.76 -3.17
N VAL A 53 -9.09 20.79 -3.94
CA VAL A 53 -7.71 21.21 -4.17
C VAL A 53 -7.02 21.64 -2.88
N ALA A 54 -7.71 22.40 -2.03
CA ALA A 54 -7.14 22.81 -0.74
C ALA A 54 -6.91 21.61 0.19
N VAL A 55 -7.86 20.68 0.30
CA VAL A 55 -7.72 19.48 1.13
C VAL A 55 -6.56 18.63 0.64
N LEU A 56 -6.48 18.31 -0.65
CA LEU A 56 -5.39 17.51 -1.20
C LEU A 56 -4.03 18.22 -1.08
N ALA A 57 -3.97 19.54 -1.25
CA ALA A 57 -2.74 20.31 -1.06
C ALA A 57 -2.24 20.32 0.40
N ILE A 58 -3.09 19.99 1.38
CA ILE A 58 -2.72 19.86 2.80
C ILE A 58 -2.42 18.41 3.16
N VAL A 59 -3.29 17.47 2.78
CA VAL A 59 -3.14 16.04 3.11
C VAL A 59 -1.85 15.47 2.54
N MET A 60 -1.46 15.89 1.33
CA MET A 60 -0.25 15.40 0.69
C MET A 60 1.04 15.70 1.45
N PRO A 61 1.42 16.97 1.68
CA PRO A 61 2.64 17.31 2.39
C PRO A 61 2.65 16.77 3.83
N LEU A 62 1.49 16.70 4.49
CA LEU A 62 1.39 16.06 5.81
C LEU A 62 1.75 14.58 5.74
N THR A 63 1.22 13.85 4.76
CA THR A 63 1.53 12.41 4.59
C THR A 63 3.01 12.21 4.26
N TYR A 64 3.58 13.05 3.40
CA TYR A 64 5.02 13.00 3.09
C TYR A 64 5.88 13.32 4.31
N GLY A 65 5.47 14.29 5.13
CA GLY A 65 6.10 14.60 6.40
C GLY A 65 6.07 13.42 7.37
N VAL A 66 4.93 12.73 7.49
CA VAL A 66 4.80 11.52 8.31
C VAL A 66 5.73 10.41 7.82
N VAL A 67 5.80 10.17 6.50
CA VAL A 67 6.72 9.16 5.94
C VAL A 67 8.17 9.54 6.22
N PHE A 68 8.53 10.81 6.07
CA PHE A 68 9.88 11.26 6.33
C PHE A 68 10.26 11.14 7.80
N MET A 69 9.38 11.53 8.73
CA MET A 69 9.57 11.31 10.16
C MET A 69 9.66 9.81 10.47
N GLY A 70 8.81 9.00 9.82
CA GLY A 70 8.88 7.54 9.72
C GLY A 70 10.29 7.02 9.49
N ILE A 71 10.91 7.53 8.43
CA ILE A 71 12.24 7.16 7.97
C ILE A 71 13.32 7.65 8.94
N ALA A 72 13.25 8.92 9.34
CA ALA A 72 14.28 9.56 10.17
C ALA A 72 14.34 9.01 11.60
N HIS A 73 13.19 8.83 12.25
CA HIS A 73 13.13 8.42 13.66
C HIS A 73 13.04 6.91 13.84
N TRP A 74 12.26 6.24 13.00
CA TRP A 74 11.97 4.82 13.17
C TRP A 74 12.62 3.94 12.10
N ARG A 75 13.29 4.52 11.10
CA ARG A 75 13.94 3.76 10.02
C ARG A 75 12.96 2.81 9.33
N CYS A 76 11.70 3.22 9.19
CA CYS A 76 10.60 2.35 8.74
C CYS A 76 10.82 1.73 7.35
N GLN A 77 11.67 2.34 6.51
CA GLN A 77 12.00 1.89 5.16
C GLN A 77 13.36 1.18 5.04
N GLU A 78 14.08 0.96 6.14
CA GLU A 78 15.32 0.17 6.11
C GLU A 78 15.02 -1.29 5.77
N ILE A 79 15.88 -1.87 4.95
CA ILE A 79 15.77 -3.24 4.49
C ILE A 79 16.35 -4.18 5.55
N VAL A 80 15.56 -5.18 5.94
CA VAL A 80 16.04 -6.21 6.87
C VAL A 80 16.87 -7.27 6.13
N GLU A 81 16.49 -7.63 4.90
CA GLU A 81 17.09 -8.75 4.16
C GLU A 81 17.23 -8.45 2.66
N GLY A 82 18.41 -8.72 2.09
CA GLY A 82 18.60 -8.95 0.65
C GLY A 82 18.48 -7.75 -0.31
N GLY A 83 18.23 -6.55 0.18
CA GLY A 83 18.12 -5.37 -0.68
C GLY A 83 19.38 -4.51 -0.73
N SER A 84 19.49 -3.72 -1.79
CA SER A 84 20.64 -2.84 -2.03
C SER A 84 20.43 -1.44 -1.47
N LEU A 85 21.39 -0.96 -0.69
CA LEU A 85 21.39 0.41 -0.16
C LEU A 85 21.53 1.47 -1.26
N ALA A 86 22.12 1.13 -2.41
CA ALA A 86 22.30 2.04 -3.54
C ALA A 86 20.95 2.47 -4.15
N TRP A 87 19.97 1.56 -4.16
CA TRP A 87 18.65 1.79 -4.71
C TRP A 87 17.65 2.36 -3.68
N TYR A 88 18.14 2.72 -2.49
CA TYR A 88 17.32 3.30 -1.44
C TYR A 88 16.58 4.58 -1.89
N PRO A 89 17.21 5.56 -2.57
CA PRO A 89 16.48 6.76 -3.02
C PRO A 89 15.40 6.44 -4.06
N ALA A 90 15.67 5.53 -4.99
CA ALA A 90 14.74 5.11 -6.03
C ALA A 90 13.50 4.41 -5.45
N ARG A 91 13.68 3.63 -4.38
CA ARG A 91 12.60 3.02 -3.61
C ARG A 91 11.74 4.06 -2.90
N ILE A 92 12.36 4.99 -2.17
CA ILE A 92 11.61 6.06 -1.50
C ILE A 92 10.79 6.84 -2.51
N PHE A 93 11.38 7.17 -3.66
CA PHE A 93 10.66 7.80 -4.76
C PHE A 93 9.47 6.95 -5.23
N SER A 94 9.66 5.65 -5.46
CA SER A 94 8.58 4.72 -5.83
C SER A 94 7.43 4.72 -4.81
N HIS A 95 7.74 4.68 -3.51
CA HIS A 95 6.72 4.74 -2.46
C HIS A 95 6.01 6.09 -2.37
N LEU A 96 6.70 7.21 -2.59
CA LEU A 96 6.05 8.53 -2.65
C LEU A 96 5.09 8.62 -3.85
N VAL A 97 5.44 8.03 -4.99
CA VAL A 97 4.53 7.89 -6.14
C VAL A 97 3.32 7.03 -5.76
N LEU A 98 3.53 5.87 -5.12
CA LEU A 98 2.42 5.03 -4.65
C LEU A 98 1.48 5.81 -3.70
N ILE A 99 2.02 6.49 -2.70
CA ILE A 99 1.25 7.32 -1.76
C ILE A 99 0.46 8.39 -2.52
N THR A 100 1.04 8.96 -3.57
CA THR A 100 0.35 9.91 -4.43
C THR A 100 -0.87 9.34 -5.10
N LEU A 101 -0.73 8.17 -5.71
CA LEU A 101 -1.83 7.50 -6.36
C LEU A 101 -2.89 7.05 -5.37
N MET A 102 -2.51 6.57 -4.18
CA MET A 102 -3.43 6.19 -3.11
C MET A 102 -4.23 7.38 -2.57
N ILE A 103 -3.59 8.54 -2.35
CA ILE A 103 -4.28 9.76 -1.93
C ILE A 103 -5.24 10.25 -3.04
N ALA A 104 -4.81 10.19 -4.30
CA ALA A 104 -5.65 10.54 -5.44
C ALA A 104 -6.89 9.61 -5.53
N ALA A 105 -6.69 8.30 -5.44
CA ALA A 105 -7.76 7.29 -5.45
C ALA A 105 -8.71 7.46 -4.26
N THR A 106 -8.18 7.69 -3.07
CA THR A 106 -8.97 7.99 -1.86
C THR A 106 -9.83 9.24 -2.07
N GLY A 107 -9.26 10.27 -2.70
CA GLY A 107 -9.96 11.53 -2.98
C GLY A 107 -11.11 11.38 -3.98
N THR A 108 -10.97 10.54 -5.01
CA THR A 108 -12.05 10.23 -5.97
C THR A 108 -13.10 9.33 -5.34
N ASP A 109 -12.68 8.29 -4.61
CA ASP A 109 -13.59 7.30 -4.04
C ASP A 109 -14.52 7.92 -2.97
N LEU A 110 -14.00 8.78 -2.09
CA LEU A 110 -14.80 9.47 -1.07
C LEU A 110 -15.88 10.41 -1.64
N LYS A 111 -15.81 10.78 -2.92
CA LYS A 111 -16.77 11.70 -3.55
C LYS A 111 -17.65 11.03 -4.57
N ASP A 112 -17.03 10.33 -5.52
CA ASP A 112 -17.70 9.77 -6.67
C ASP A 112 -18.02 8.27 -6.48
N TYR A 113 -17.53 7.63 -5.40
CA TYR A 113 -17.65 6.19 -5.15
C TYR A 113 -17.11 5.31 -6.29
N GLU A 114 -16.25 5.89 -7.13
CA GLU A 114 -15.61 5.27 -8.27
C GLU A 114 -14.09 5.54 -8.18
N ILE A 115 -13.29 4.50 -8.40
CA ILE A 115 -11.84 4.61 -8.56
C ILE A 115 -11.53 4.56 -10.06
N PRO A 116 -11.08 5.66 -10.68
CA PRO A 116 -10.83 5.69 -12.11
C PRO A 116 -9.64 4.81 -12.51
N ASP A 117 -9.79 4.03 -13.57
CA ASP A 117 -8.70 3.25 -14.15
C ASP A 117 -7.53 4.12 -14.62
N TRP A 118 -7.79 5.39 -14.93
CA TRP A 118 -6.78 6.40 -15.22
C TRP A 118 -5.82 6.69 -14.06
N ILE A 119 -6.14 6.25 -12.84
CA ILE A 119 -5.23 6.29 -11.69
C ILE A 119 -4.52 4.94 -11.53
N THR A 120 -5.28 3.84 -11.53
CA THR A 120 -4.76 2.51 -11.19
C THR A 120 -3.91 1.90 -12.30
N VAL A 121 -4.32 2.02 -13.57
CA VAL A 121 -3.60 1.43 -14.71
C VAL A 121 -2.24 2.10 -14.96
N PRO A 122 -2.13 3.44 -15.05
CA PRO A 122 -0.82 4.08 -15.12
C PRO A 122 0.03 3.79 -13.89
N GLY A 123 -0.58 3.68 -12.71
CA GLY A 123 0.10 3.24 -11.49
C GLY A 123 0.71 1.85 -11.61
N MET A 124 -0.06 0.86 -12.06
CA MET A 124 0.43 -0.51 -12.31
C MET A 124 1.59 -0.53 -13.29
N ILE A 125 1.45 0.17 -14.42
CA ILE A 125 2.49 0.27 -15.45
C ILE A 125 3.75 0.91 -14.85
N PHE A 126 3.60 2.00 -14.10
CA PHE A 126 4.72 2.67 -13.46
C PHE A 126 5.42 1.77 -12.43
N GLY A 127 4.66 1.08 -11.57
CA GLY A 127 5.19 0.16 -10.57
C GLY A 127 6.03 -0.96 -11.21
N VAL A 128 5.49 -1.61 -12.24
CA VAL A 128 6.19 -2.65 -13.01
C VAL A 128 7.42 -2.09 -13.72
N ALA A 129 7.29 -0.97 -14.41
CA ALA A 129 8.39 -0.35 -15.15
C ALA A 129 9.53 0.06 -14.20
N MET A 130 9.21 0.72 -13.09
CA MET A 130 10.20 1.17 -12.10
C MET A 130 10.90 -0.01 -11.44
N ALA A 131 10.15 -1.06 -11.06
CA ALA A 131 10.74 -2.27 -10.50
C ALA A 131 11.67 -2.97 -11.50
N THR A 132 11.26 -3.04 -12.77
CA THR A 132 12.06 -3.64 -13.85
C THR A 132 13.34 -2.84 -14.14
N LEU A 133 13.23 -1.52 -14.27
CA LEU A 133 14.37 -0.65 -14.60
C LEU A 133 15.40 -0.57 -13.48
N CYS A 134 14.95 -0.50 -12.22
CA CYS A 134 15.87 -0.39 -11.09
C CYS A 134 16.33 -1.75 -10.55
N GLY A 135 15.53 -2.80 -10.70
CA GLY A 135 15.81 -4.17 -10.28
C GLY A 135 15.89 -4.45 -8.77
N ASN A 136 16.18 -3.44 -7.94
CA ASN A 136 16.49 -3.60 -6.50
C ASN A 136 15.76 -2.61 -5.57
N ILE A 137 14.59 -2.10 -5.97
CA ILE A 137 13.78 -1.15 -5.18
C ILE A 137 12.84 -1.82 -4.16
N GLN A 138 12.82 -3.15 -4.09
CA GLN A 138 11.83 -3.91 -3.33
C GLN A 138 12.06 -3.81 -1.82
N ILE A 139 10.97 -3.65 -1.06
CA ILE A 139 11.00 -3.72 0.41
C ILE A 139 11.53 -5.08 0.87
N LEU A 140 11.05 -6.15 0.23
CA LEU A 140 11.51 -7.52 0.41
C LEU A 140 11.66 -8.17 -0.97
N PRO A 141 12.71 -8.97 -1.22
CA PRO A 141 12.83 -9.73 -2.45
C PRO A 141 11.60 -10.61 -2.73
N LEU A 142 11.37 -10.94 -4.01
CA LEU A 142 10.37 -11.92 -4.45
C LEU A 142 10.41 -13.21 -3.60
N TRP A 143 11.61 -13.67 -3.29
CA TRP A 143 11.84 -14.86 -2.47
C TRP A 143 13.07 -14.66 -1.60
N VAL A 144 12.98 -15.14 -0.36
CA VAL A 144 14.07 -15.24 0.60
C VAL A 144 13.96 -16.61 1.25
N ASP A 145 15.08 -17.25 1.60
CA ASP A 145 15.00 -18.52 2.33
C ASP A 145 14.44 -18.29 3.73
N TRP A 146 13.21 -18.76 3.90
CA TRP A 146 12.40 -18.57 5.10
C TRP A 146 12.83 -19.48 6.25
N ASN A 147 13.57 -20.56 5.97
CA ASN A 147 13.84 -21.66 6.91
C ASN A 147 15.16 -21.49 7.68
N VAL A 148 15.98 -20.50 7.32
CA VAL A 148 17.28 -20.26 7.96
C VAL A 148 17.14 -19.13 8.99
N PRO A 149 17.32 -19.38 10.31
CA PRO A 149 17.39 -18.30 11.28
C PRO A 149 18.53 -17.34 10.90
N THR A 150 18.39 -16.04 11.16
CA THR A 150 19.40 -15.02 10.87
C THR A 150 20.72 -15.31 11.58
N ALA A 151 21.52 -16.23 11.01
CA ALA A 151 22.86 -16.50 11.46
C ALA A 151 23.74 -15.34 10.96
N MET A 152 24.38 -14.67 11.90
CA MET A 152 25.23 -13.48 11.73
C MET A 152 26.45 -13.70 10.79
N HIS A 153 26.58 -14.85 10.13
CA HIS A 153 27.74 -15.21 9.30
C HIS A 153 27.42 -15.59 7.85
N PHE A 154 26.20 -16.01 7.54
CA PHE A 154 25.75 -16.19 6.15
C PHE A 154 24.31 -15.68 6.11
N GLY A 155 24.12 -14.51 5.49
CA GLY A 155 22.78 -13.92 5.35
C GLY A 155 21.77 -14.90 4.71
N PRO A 156 20.46 -14.62 4.77
CA PRO A 156 19.45 -15.52 4.22
C PRO A 156 19.77 -15.86 2.75
N TYR A 157 19.60 -17.13 2.37
CA TYR A 157 19.88 -17.56 1.01
C TYR A 157 18.93 -16.84 0.05
N ILE A 158 19.50 -16.09 -0.89
CA ILE A 158 18.80 -15.45 -1.99
C ILE A 158 19.24 -16.21 -3.25
N PRO A 159 18.29 -16.73 -4.06
CA PRO A 159 18.57 -17.47 -5.27
C PRO A 159 19.56 -16.72 -6.13
N GLU A 160 20.56 -17.42 -6.64
CA GLU A 160 21.69 -16.80 -7.32
C GLU A 160 21.24 -16.01 -8.57
N TRP A 161 20.16 -16.46 -9.22
CA TRP A 161 19.54 -15.74 -10.34
C TRP A 161 19.04 -14.36 -9.94
N ILE A 162 18.53 -14.15 -8.72
CA ILE A 162 18.06 -12.83 -8.25
C ILE A 162 19.24 -11.85 -8.15
N LYS A 163 20.40 -12.35 -7.70
CA LYS A 163 21.62 -11.53 -7.59
C LYS A 163 22.18 -11.19 -8.97
N GLN A 164 22.19 -12.15 -9.89
CA GLN A 164 22.75 -11.98 -11.24
C GLN A 164 21.82 -11.19 -12.18
N HIS A 165 20.50 -11.31 -11.98
CA HIS A 165 19.47 -10.83 -12.90
C HIS A 165 18.45 -9.93 -12.17
N SER A 166 18.94 -8.83 -11.60
CA SER A 166 18.12 -7.90 -10.79
C SER A 166 16.89 -7.36 -11.52
N HIS A 167 16.98 -7.07 -12.82
CA HIS A 167 15.86 -6.57 -13.61
C HIS A 167 14.73 -7.61 -13.75
N TYR A 168 15.09 -8.88 -13.94
CA TYR A 168 14.13 -10.00 -14.01
C TYR A 168 13.48 -10.27 -12.66
N HIS A 169 14.24 -10.08 -11.57
CA HIS A 169 13.68 -10.09 -10.23
C HIS A 169 12.69 -8.94 -10.01
N GLY A 170 13.02 -7.74 -10.46
CA GLY A 170 12.17 -6.55 -10.45
C GLY A 170 10.80 -6.78 -11.10
N VAL A 171 10.78 -7.24 -12.35
CA VAL A 171 9.52 -7.52 -13.06
C VAL A 171 8.73 -8.64 -12.38
N SER A 172 9.39 -9.73 -12.00
CA SER A 172 8.72 -10.88 -11.38
C SER A 172 8.10 -10.52 -10.03
N TRP A 173 8.81 -9.72 -9.23
CA TRP A 173 8.33 -9.22 -7.94
C TRP A 173 7.11 -8.33 -8.09
N SER A 174 7.15 -7.38 -9.02
CA SER A 174 6.05 -6.44 -9.25
C SER A 174 4.82 -7.15 -9.81
N LEU A 175 5.00 -8.06 -10.78
CA LEU A 175 3.91 -8.86 -11.33
C LEU A 175 3.31 -9.81 -10.29
N ALA A 176 4.14 -10.46 -9.47
CA ALA A 176 3.64 -11.30 -8.37
C ALA A 176 2.80 -10.48 -7.39
N GLY A 177 3.24 -9.27 -7.05
CA GLY A 177 2.49 -8.36 -6.20
C GLY A 177 1.16 -7.93 -6.82
N LEU A 178 1.17 -7.54 -8.10
CA LEU A 178 -0.03 -7.18 -8.86
C LEU A 178 -1.05 -8.33 -8.87
N LEU A 179 -0.59 -9.53 -9.22
CA LEU A 179 -1.42 -10.74 -9.28
C LEU A 179 -1.94 -11.14 -7.90
N ALA A 180 -1.12 -11.05 -6.85
CA ALA A 180 -1.55 -11.36 -5.49
C ALA A 180 -2.60 -10.36 -4.99
N GLY A 181 -2.36 -9.06 -5.18
CA GLY A 181 -3.26 -7.98 -4.76
C GLY A 181 -4.61 -8.00 -5.50
N GLY A 182 -4.57 -8.08 -6.83
CA GLY A 182 -5.78 -8.20 -7.65
C GLY A 182 -6.46 -9.56 -7.47
N GLY A 183 -5.70 -10.64 -7.36
CA GLY A 183 -6.23 -11.99 -7.21
C GLY A 183 -6.98 -12.18 -5.89
N ILE A 184 -6.40 -11.77 -4.76
CA ILE A 184 -7.06 -11.93 -3.45
C ILE A 184 -8.37 -11.14 -3.40
N THR A 185 -8.35 -9.88 -3.85
CA THR A 185 -9.54 -9.01 -3.88
C THR A 185 -10.59 -9.50 -4.86
N TRP A 186 -10.19 -10.04 -5.99
CA TRP A 186 -11.11 -10.64 -6.95
C TRP A 186 -11.78 -11.90 -6.39
N VAL A 187 -11.03 -12.80 -5.73
CA VAL A 187 -11.59 -13.98 -5.06
C VAL A 187 -12.58 -13.57 -3.98
N VAL A 188 -12.24 -12.56 -3.17
CA VAL A 188 -13.11 -11.95 -2.16
C VAL A 188 -14.42 -11.46 -2.79
N ARG A 189 -14.33 -10.66 -3.85
CA ARG A 189 -15.50 -10.16 -4.58
C ARG A 189 -16.38 -11.30 -5.09
N TRP A 190 -15.78 -12.33 -5.68
CA TRP A 190 -16.50 -13.51 -6.18
C TRP A 190 -17.22 -14.26 -5.06
N LEU A 191 -16.56 -14.52 -3.94
CA LEU A 191 -17.16 -15.16 -2.78
C LEU A 191 -18.33 -14.35 -2.23
N ALA A 192 -18.16 -13.04 -2.07
CA ALA A 192 -19.21 -12.15 -1.59
C ALA A 192 -20.45 -12.17 -2.51
N LYS A 193 -20.23 -12.21 -3.82
CA LYS A 193 -21.30 -12.33 -4.82
C LYS A 193 -22.07 -13.64 -4.66
N VAL A 194 -21.37 -14.76 -4.51
CA VAL A 194 -21.99 -16.09 -4.31
C VAL A 194 -22.71 -16.18 -2.98
N THR A 195 -22.10 -15.71 -1.88
CA THR A 195 -22.70 -15.87 -0.55
C THR A 195 -23.84 -14.89 -0.33
N SER A 196 -23.66 -13.60 -0.65
CA SER A 196 -24.55 -12.52 -0.25
C SER A 196 -25.55 -12.10 -1.34
N GLY A 197 -25.39 -12.61 -2.58
CA GLY A 197 -26.26 -12.28 -3.71
C GLY A 197 -26.16 -10.83 -4.21
N GLN A 198 -25.16 -10.08 -3.73
CA GLN A 198 -24.91 -8.69 -4.09
C GLN A 198 -23.43 -8.47 -4.36
N GLU A 199 -23.10 -7.53 -5.25
CA GLU A 199 -21.73 -7.09 -5.47
C GLU A 199 -21.30 -6.21 -4.31
N SER A 200 -20.67 -6.83 -3.30
CA SER A 200 -20.31 -6.14 -2.05
C SER A 200 -19.02 -5.33 -2.13
N MET A 201 -18.24 -5.47 -3.21
CA MET A 201 -16.92 -4.84 -3.38
C MET A 201 -16.80 -4.35 -4.82
N GLY A 202 -16.35 -3.11 -5.00
CA GLY A 202 -16.32 -2.46 -6.31
C GLY A 202 -15.17 -2.97 -7.18
N ASP A 203 -15.35 -2.96 -8.49
CA ASP A 203 -14.30 -3.35 -9.46
C ASP A 203 -13.03 -2.49 -9.29
N GLY A 204 -13.22 -1.24 -8.88
CA GLY A 204 -12.13 -0.32 -8.54
C GLY A 204 -11.25 -0.78 -7.37
N ASP A 205 -11.79 -1.52 -6.40
CA ASP A 205 -11.00 -2.03 -5.26
C ASP A 205 -10.00 -3.11 -5.72
N VAL A 206 -10.38 -3.89 -6.73
CA VAL A 206 -9.53 -4.94 -7.32
C VAL A 206 -8.37 -4.31 -8.08
N THR A 207 -8.64 -3.30 -8.92
CA THR A 207 -7.59 -2.61 -9.68
C THR A 207 -6.70 -1.75 -8.76
N LEU A 208 -7.25 -1.19 -7.69
CA LEU A 208 -6.48 -0.49 -6.65
C LEU A 208 -5.50 -1.44 -5.96
N MET A 209 -5.94 -2.63 -5.54
CA MET A 209 -5.05 -3.59 -4.88
C MET A 209 -4.03 -4.20 -5.82
N ALA A 210 -4.37 -4.38 -7.09
CA ALA A 210 -3.40 -4.75 -8.13
C ALA A 210 -2.32 -3.66 -8.30
N MET A 211 -2.72 -2.38 -8.33
CA MET A 211 -1.78 -1.26 -8.34
C MET A 211 -0.91 -1.24 -7.09
N ILE A 212 -1.48 -1.31 -5.88
CA ILE A 212 -0.68 -1.31 -4.65
C ILE A 212 0.30 -2.50 -4.64
N GLY A 213 -0.16 -3.67 -5.08
CA GLY A 213 0.65 -4.87 -5.22
C GLY A 213 1.87 -4.68 -6.13
N SER A 214 1.74 -3.96 -7.25
CA SER A 214 2.87 -3.72 -8.15
C SER A 214 4.01 -2.89 -7.52
N PHE A 215 3.73 -2.14 -6.46
CA PHE A 215 4.73 -1.34 -5.73
C PHE A 215 5.25 -1.98 -4.45
N LEU A 216 4.49 -2.88 -3.82
CA LEU A 216 4.86 -3.49 -2.55
C LEU A 216 5.33 -4.93 -2.66
N GLY A 217 4.96 -5.63 -3.74
CA GLY A 217 5.18 -7.06 -3.88
C GLY A 217 4.10 -7.90 -3.19
N TRP A 218 4.24 -9.22 -3.30
CA TRP A 218 3.19 -10.16 -2.92
C TRP A 218 3.11 -10.46 -1.41
N GLN A 219 4.17 -10.24 -0.64
CA GLN A 219 4.14 -10.47 0.81
C GLN A 219 3.44 -9.32 1.55
N PRO A 220 3.83 -8.04 1.36
CA PRO A 220 3.21 -6.94 2.11
C PRO A 220 1.76 -6.70 1.72
N ILE A 221 1.37 -7.00 0.48
CA ILE A 221 -0.01 -6.81 0.01
C ILE A 221 -1.02 -7.70 0.75
N LEU A 222 -0.62 -8.89 1.21
CA LEU A 222 -1.48 -9.75 2.03
C LEU A 222 -1.78 -9.10 3.39
N PHE A 223 -0.79 -8.48 4.02
CA PHE A 223 -0.99 -7.75 5.28
C PHE A 223 -1.74 -6.44 5.06
N ALA A 224 -1.50 -5.74 3.95
CA ALA A 224 -2.29 -4.56 3.58
C ALA A 224 -3.78 -4.89 3.50
N PHE A 225 -4.12 -6.02 2.88
CA PHE A 225 -5.49 -6.53 2.80
C PHE A 225 -6.07 -6.84 4.19
N VAL A 226 -5.29 -7.47 5.08
CA VAL A 226 -5.73 -7.78 6.46
C VAL A 226 -5.92 -6.53 7.32
N PHE A 227 -5.09 -5.50 7.14
CA PHE A 227 -5.23 -4.24 7.86
C PHE A 227 -6.43 -3.40 7.38
N ALA A 228 -6.88 -3.57 6.15
CA ALA A 228 -7.96 -2.75 5.59
C ALA A 228 -9.29 -2.85 6.36
N PRO A 229 -9.82 -4.04 6.72
CA PRO A 229 -11.01 -4.15 7.58
C PRO A 229 -10.85 -3.49 8.95
N VAL A 230 -9.64 -3.51 9.54
CA VAL A 230 -9.38 -2.85 10.83
C VAL A 230 -9.54 -1.34 10.70
N TRP A 231 -8.93 -0.75 9.66
CA TRP A 231 -9.11 0.67 9.35
C TRP A 231 -10.56 1.01 8.97
N GLY A 232 -11.25 0.11 8.26
CA GLY A 232 -12.66 0.24 7.94
C GLY A 232 -13.56 0.29 9.18
N LEU A 233 -13.33 -0.60 10.14
CA LEU A 233 -14.06 -0.61 11.41
C LEU A 233 -13.82 0.67 12.20
N LEU A 234 -12.56 1.08 12.35
CA LEU A 234 -12.20 2.33 13.04
C LEU A 234 -12.85 3.54 12.36
N GLY A 235 -12.79 3.61 11.02
CA GLY A 235 -13.41 4.67 10.24
C GLY A 235 -14.93 4.69 10.35
N ALA A 236 -15.59 3.52 10.39
CA ALA A 236 -17.02 3.42 10.58
C ALA A 236 -17.46 3.93 11.96
N ILE A 237 -16.71 3.59 13.03
CA ILE A 237 -16.96 4.08 14.39
C ILE A 237 -16.85 5.61 14.42
N VAL A 238 -15.79 6.18 13.85
CA VAL A 238 -15.59 7.64 13.79
C VAL A 238 -16.70 8.31 12.96
N SER A 239 -17.04 7.75 11.80
CA SER A 239 -18.11 8.28 10.94
C SER A 239 -19.46 8.30 11.65
N LEU A 240 -19.78 7.26 12.41
CA LEU A 240 -21.00 7.18 13.19
C LEU A 240 -21.06 8.26 14.28
N MET A 241 -19.93 8.53 14.95
CA MET A 241 -19.85 9.53 16.02
C MET A 241 -19.90 10.97 15.50
N VAL A 242 -19.31 11.25 14.33
CA VAL A 242 -19.06 12.62 13.85
C VAL A 242 -20.02 13.04 12.74
N VAL A 243 -20.29 12.15 11.78
CA VAL A 243 -20.93 12.51 10.50
C VAL A 243 -22.36 11.96 10.40
N GLY A 244 -22.68 10.89 11.14
CA GLY A 244 -23.99 10.24 11.10
C GLY A 244 -24.32 9.60 9.75
N ARG A 245 -23.32 9.38 8.88
CA ARG A 245 -23.49 8.75 7.57
C ARG A 245 -23.18 7.25 7.65
N SER A 246 -24.09 6.46 7.08
CA SER A 246 -24.04 4.99 7.15
C SER A 246 -23.24 4.31 6.03
N TYR A 247 -22.78 5.04 5.02
CA TYR A 247 -22.05 4.48 3.88
C TYR A 247 -20.70 5.18 3.69
N VAL A 248 -19.62 4.40 3.78
CA VAL A 248 -18.25 4.86 3.52
C VAL A 248 -17.62 3.89 2.52
N PRO A 249 -17.01 4.38 1.42
CA PRO A 249 -16.41 3.50 0.42
C PRO A 249 -15.19 2.78 1.00
N TYR A 250 -14.87 1.61 0.43
CA TYR A 250 -13.86 0.72 0.98
C TYR A 250 -12.42 1.07 0.56
N GLY A 251 -12.23 1.71 -0.60
CA GLY A 251 -10.93 2.09 -1.15
C GLY A 251 -10.03 2.89 -0.19
N PRO A 252 -10.52 3.92 0.54
CA PRO A 252 -9.74 4.63 1.56
C PRO A 252 -9.12 3.72 2.61
N TYR A 253 -9.84 2.66 3.00
CA TYR A 253 -9.38 1.72 4.02
C TYR A 253 -8.36 0.72 3.46
N LEU A 254 -8.46 0.35 2.19
CA LEU A 254 -7.41 -0.39 1.47
C LEU A 254 -6.12 0.44 1.39
N CYS A 255 -6.22 1.72 1.03
CA CYS A 255 -5.09 2.65 1.02
C CYS A 255 -4.46 2.80 2.41
N ALA A 256 -5.26 2.92 3.47
CA ALA A 256 -4.78 3.00 4.86
C ALA A 256 -4.08 1.70 5.30
N GLY A 257 -4.63 0.54 4.94
CA GLY A 257 -4.02 -0.76 5.19
C GLY A 257 -2.67 -0.91 4.49
N ALA A 258 -2.58 -0.51 3.21
CA ALA A 258 -1.36 -0.51 2.43
C ALA A 258 -0.29 0.44 2.99
N PHE A 259 -0.68 1.66 3.35
CA PHE A 259 0.22 2.61 4.01
C PHE A 259 0.77 2.05 5.33
N THR A 260 -0.09 1.42 6.13
CA THR A 260 0.30 0.80 7.41
C THR A 260 1.26 -0.35 7.19
N ALA A 261 0.96 -1.27 6.27
CA ALA A 261 1.85 -2.38 5.93
C ALA A 261 3.22 -1.88 5.46
N MET A 262 3.25 -0.89 4.56
CA MET A 262 4.47 -0.30 4.03
C MET A 262 5.31 0.39 5.12
N MET A 263 4.68 1.12 6.03
CA MET A 263 5.37 1.78 7.13
C MET A 263 5.84 0.81 8.21
N THR A 264 5.11 -0.27 8.47
CA THR A 264 5.42 -1.19 9.58
C THR A 264 6.24 -2.40 9.14
N TRP A 265 6.51 -2.56 7.84
CA TRP A 265 7.08 -3.78 7.28
C TRP A 265 8.40 -4.21 7.95
N ARG A 266 9.28 -3.25 8.27
CA ARG A 266 10.55 -3.52 8.97
C ARG A 266 10.37 -4.35 10.24
N TRP A 267 9.35 -4.06 11.04
CA TRP A 267 9.10 -4.76 12.31
C TRP A 267 8.13 -5.92 12.16
N LEU A 268 7.24 -5.83 11.17
CA LEU A 268 6.29 -6.89 10.87
C LEU A 268 7.01 -8.11 10.28
N TRP A 269 8.01 -7.89 9.43
CA TRP A 269 8.69 -8.94 8.68
C TRP A 269 9.41 -10.00 9.54
N PRO A 270 10.28 -9.64 10.51
CA PRO A 270 11.03 -10.62 11.28
C PRO A 270 10.18 -11.66 12.03
N PRO A 271 9.06 -11.33 12.70
CA PRO A 271 8.22 -12.34 13.34
C PRO A 271 7.36 -13.14 12.35
N VAL A 272 6.92 -12.54 11.24
CA VAL A 272 6.00 -13.21 10.29
C VAL A 272 6.70 -14.04 9.23
N ARG A 273 8.02 -13.89 9.03
CA ARG A 273 8.79 -14.65 8.02
C ARG A 273 8.58 -16.16 8.09
N LEU A 274 8.44 -16.71 9.30
CA LEU A 274 8.28 -18.15 9.54
C LEU A 274 6.93 -18.66 9.00
N ILE A 275 5.93 -17.78 8.90
CA ILE A 275 4.64 -18.08 8.30
C ILE A 275 4.80 -18.35 6.79
N PHE A 276 5.75 -17.70 6.13
CA PHE A 276 6.01 -17.90 4.71
C PHE A 276 6.90 -19.10 4.40
N GLY A 277 7.62 -19.64 5.38
CA GLY A 277 8.57 -20.74 5.19
C GLY A 277 8.00 -22.14 5.23
N HIS A 278 6.85 -22.30 5.89
CA HIS A 278 6.24 -23.60 6.07
C HIS A 278 4.89 -23.63 5.33
N PRO A 279 4.72 -24.46 4.28
CA PRO A 279 3.49 -24.44 3.47
C PRO A 279 2.20 -24.59 4.29
N PRO A 280 2.16 -25.42 5.36
CA PRO A 280 1.02 -25.44 6.27
C PRO A 280 0.73 -24.12 7.00
N THR A 281 1.73 -23.34 7.44
CA THR A 281 1.48 -22.07 8.13
C THR A 281 1.04 -20.98 7.14
N LEU A 282 1.56 -20.99 5.92
CA LEU A 282 1.06 -20.15 4.83
C LEU A 282 -0.39 -20.51 4.47
N GLY A 283 -0.71 -21.81 4.42
CA GLY A 283 -2.07 -22.31 4.24
C GLY A 283 -3.01 -21.86 5.37
N LEU A 284 -2.54 -21.88 6.63
CA LEU A 284 -3.29 -21.37 7.78
C LEU A 284 -3.49 -19.86 7.71
N LEU A 285 -2.51 -19.09 7.23
CA LEU A 285 -2.65 -17.65 7.02
C LEU A 285 -3.74 -17.36 5.98
N LEU A 286 -3.65 -17.97 4.79
CA LEU A 286 -4.63 -17.79 3.72
C LEU A 286 -6.01 -18.31 4.13
N GLY A 287 -6.07 -19.45 4.82
CA GLY A 287 -7.29 -20.00 5.39
C GLY A 287 -7.89 -19.10 6.48
N GLY A 288 -7.07 -18.51 7.33
CA GLY A 288 -7.49 -17.55 8.35
C GLY A 288 -8.05 -16.26 7.75
N ILE A 289 -7.41 -15.75 6.69
CA ILE A 289 -7.91 -14.61 5.91
C ILE A 289 -9.28 -14.95 5.30
N PHE A 290 -9.41 -16.14 4.70
CA PHE A 290 -10.65 -16.61 4.10
C PHE A 290 -11.77 -16.77 5.14
N VAL A 291 -11.50 -17.43 6.28
CA VAL A 291 -12.47 -17.62 7.36
C VAL A 291 -12.88 -16.28 7.97
N GLY A 292 -11.91 -15.41 8.27
CA GLY A 292 -12.18 -14.08 8.81
C GLY A 292 -13.08 -13.27 7.88
N MET A 293 -12.87 -13.39 6.57
CA MET A 293 -13.72 -12.76 5.57
C MET A 293 -15.13 -13.34 5.54
N VAL A 294 -15.29 -14.67 5.54
CA VAL A 294 -16.62 -15.31 5.57
C VAL A 294 -17.39 -14.90 6.83
N VAL A 295 -16.71 -14.82 7.97
CA VAL A 295 -17.30 -14.32 9.22
C VAL A 295 -17.73 -12.87 9.08
N LEU A 296 -16.88 -11.99 8.52
CA LEU A 296 -17.21 -10.58 8.32
C LEU A 296 -18.43 -10.40 7.41
N LEU A 297 -18.51 -11.14 6.31
CA LEU A 297 -19.66 -11.13 5.41
C LEU A 297 -20.93 -11.66 6.10
N GLY A 298 -20.80 -12.71 6.93
CA GLY A 298 -21.88 -13.24 7.75
C GLY A 298 -22.42 -12.19 8.74
N LEU A 299 -21.52 -11.52 9.46
CA LEU A 299 -21.87 -10.45 10.39
C LEU A 299 -22.57 -9.28 9.70
N MET A 300 -22.10 -8.88 8.51
CA MET A 300 -22.75 -7.85 7.70
C MET A 300 -24.17 -8.25 7.29
N ARG A 301 -24.39 -9.53 6.98
CA ARG A 301 -25.72 -10.07 6.69
C ARG A 301 -26.65 -9.97 7.91
N VAL A 302 -26.14 -10.33 9.09
CA VAL A 302 -26.88 -10.23 10.35
C VAL A 302 -27.20 -8.78 10.69
N TYR A 303 -26.21 -7.87 10.60
CA TYR A 303 -26.40 -6.44 10.87
C TYR A 303 -27.50 -5.83 10.00
N ARG A 304 -27.54 -6.18 8.71
CA ARG A 304 -28.60 -5.71 7.79
C ARG A 304 -29.97 -6.33 8.05
N ALA A 305 -30.03 -7.50 8.68
CA ALA A 305 -31.29 -8.16 9.03
C ALA A 305 -31.95 -7.55 10.28
N ILE A 306 -31.23 -6.72 11.05
CA ILE A 306 -31.79 -6.01 12.20
C ILE A 306 -32.75 -4.93 11.68
N PRO A 307 -34.05 -4.99 12.00
CA PRO A 307 -35.00 -3.97 11.56
C PRO A 307 -34.68 -2.64 12.24
N VAL A 308 -34.19 -1.67 11.46
CA VAL A 308 -34.03 -0.30 11.92
C VAL A 308 -35.44 0.31 12.03
N LYS A 309 -35.88 0.62 13.25
CA LYS A 309 -37.10 1.44 13.45
C LYS A 309 -36.82 2.80 12.80
N LYS A 310 -37.52 3.07 11.69
CA LYS A 310 -37.57 4.40 11.07
C LYS A 310 -38.32 5.38 11.96
#